data_AF-A0A7V6WIT1-F1
#
_entry.id   AF-A0A7V6WIT1-F1
#
_cell.length_a   1.000
_cell.length_b   1.000
_cell.length_c   1.000
_cell.angle_alpha   90.00
_cell.angle_beta   90.00
_cell.angle_gamma   90.00
#
_symmetry.space_group_name_H-M   'P 1'
#
loop_
_entity.id
_entity.type
_entity.pdbx_description
1 polymer ?
#
loop_
_entity_poly.entity_id
_entity_poly.type
_entity_poly.pdbx_seq_one_letter_code
_entity_poly.pdbx_strand_id
1 'polypeptide(L)'
;QGGKEAAAEIDKYLGGDGVVIPESKVVRQLSGELMEKEQARTKPASLAVGERFASFAEVELGYTEDQAVEEACRCLRCDVRE
;
A
#
# COMPACT_ATOMS: atom_id res chain seq x y z
N GLN A 1 1.38 -19.55 -3.45
CA GLN A 1 2.23 -20.09 -4.54
C GLN A 1 1.41 -20.68 -5.70
N GLY A 2 0.50 -21.64 -5.45
CA GLY A 2 -0.08 -22.49 -6.52
C GLY A 2 -0.75 -21.80 -7.72
N GLY A 3 -1.36 -20.62 -7.54
CA GLY A 3 -1.94 -19.89 -8.68
C GLY A 3 -0.90 -19.45 -9.72
N LYS A 4 0.29 -19.05 -9.28
CA LYS A 4 1.39 -18.61 -10.16
C LYS A 4 1.99 -19.80 -10.92
N GLU A 5 2.17 -20.91 -10.21
CA GLU A 5 2.68 -22.16 -10.77
C GLU A 5 1.71 -22.75 -11.82
N ALA A 6 0.41 -22.78 -11.50
CA ALA A 6 -0.61 -23.22 -12.43
C ALA A 6 -0.66 -22.35 -13.70
N ALA A 7 -0.59 -21.02 -13.56
CA ALA A 7 -0.54 -20.13 -14.70
C ALA A 7 0.72 -20.36 -15.57
N ALA A 8 1.87 -20.63 -14.96
CA ALA A 8 3.11 -20.91 -15.67
C ALA A 8 3.06 -22.23 -16.45
N GLU A 9 2.46 -23.28 -15.89
CA GLU A 9 2.29 -24.55 -16.60
C GLU A 9 1.26 -24.47 -17.74
N ILE A 10 0.19 -23.70 -17.57
CA ILE A 10 -0.78 -23.42 -18.64
C ILE A 10 -0.08 -22.69 -19.80
N ASP A 11 0.72 -21.66 -19.51
CA ASP A 11 1.42 -20.91 -20.54
C ASP A 11 2.40 -21.78 -21.34
N LYS A 12 3.21 -22.61 -20.68
CA LYS A 12 4.09 -23.60 -21.33
C LYS A 12 3.32 -24.58 -22.20
N TYR A 13 2.18 -25.07 -21.71
CA TYR A 13 1.33 -26.00 -22.47
C TYR A 13 0.79 -25.36 -23.75
N LEU A 14 0.51 -24.05 -23.75
CA LEU A 14 0.05 -23.29 -24.90
C LEU A 14 1.19 -22.82 -25.82
N GLY A 15 2.44 -23.17 -25.53
CA GLY A 15 3.63 -22.83 -26.34
C GLY A 15 4.32 -21.53 -25.93
N GLY A 16 3.98 -20.96 -24.77
CA GLY A 16 4.70 -19.84 -24.16
C GLY A 16 5.96 -20.27 -23.41
N ASP A 17 6.64 -19.31 -22.78
CA ASP A 17 7.91 -19.52 -22.06
C ASP A 17 7.72 -19.81 -20.56
N GLY A 18 6.48 -19.75 -20.07
CA GLY A 18 6.13 -19.95 -18.66
C GLY A 18 6.37 -18.72 -17.78
N VAL A 19 6.77 -17.59 -18.36
CA VAL A 19 7.05 -16.33 -17.63
C VAL A 19 5.80 -15.45 -17.59
N VAL A 20 4.81 -15.90 -16.84
CA VAL A 20 3.53 -15.17 -16.64
C VAL A 20 3.65 -13.98 -15.70
N ILE A 21 4.65 -14.00 -14.81
CA ILE A 21 4.93 -12.90 -13.88
C ILE A 21 6.43 -12.62 -13.97
N PRO A 22 6.84 -11.46 -14.47
CA PRO A 22 8.25 -11.12 -14.51
C PRO A 22 8.81 -11.04 -13.09
N GLU A 23 10.01 -11.55 -12.88
CA GLU A 23 10.72 -11.35 -11.62
C GLU A 23 11.06 -9.87 -11.45
N SER A 24 10.27 -9.15 -10.65
CA SER A 24 10.61 -7.80 -10.23
C SER A 24 11.56 -7.87 -9.03
N LYS A 25 12.83 -7.50 -9.23
CA LYS A 25 13.77 -7.28 -8.13
C LYS A 25 13.47 -5.92 -7.48
N VAL A 26 12.42 -5.86 -6.67
CA VAL A 26 12.11 -4.66 -5.88
C VAL A 26 13.10 -4.61 -4.72
N VAL A 27 14.09 -3.73 -4.82
CA VAL A 27 15.02 -3.46 -3.74
C VAL A 27 14.32 -2.55 -2.73
N ARG A 28 14.27 -2.99 -1.47
CA ARG A 28 13.79 -2.14 -0.38
C ARG A 28 14.89 -1.15 -0.03
N GLN A 29 14.62 0.12 -0.29
CA GLN A 29 15.50 1.23 0.03
C GLN A 29 14.73 2.33 0.75
N LEU A 30 15.46 3.18 1.48
CA LEU A 30 14.89 4.38 2.08
C LEU A 30 14.40 5.32 0.97
N SER A 31 13.22 5.89 1.17
CA SER A 31 12.62 6.85 0.23
C SER A 31 13.03 8.30 0.55
N GLY A 32 13.68 8.53 1.69
CA GLY A 32 14.11 9.83 2.21
C GLY A 32 14.72 9.68 3.60
N GLU A 33 15.05 10.80 4.24
CA GLU A 33 15.50 10.82 5.63
C GLU A 33 14.39 10.34 6.57
N LEU A 34 14.78 9.57 7.59
CA LEU A 34 13.83 9.10 8.59
C LEU A 34 13.51 10.21 9.59
N MET A 35 12.22 10.43 9.80
CA MET A 35 11.76 11.31 10.86
C MET A 35 11.67 10.54 12.18
N GLU A 36 12.75 10.59 12.97
CA GLU A 36 12.83 9.88 14.26
C GLU A 36 12.06 10.54 15.41
N LYS A 37 11.53 11.75 15.17
CA LYS A 37 10.75 12.47 16.18
C LYS A 37 9.35 11.86 16.26
N GLU A 38 8.89 11.62 17.48
CA GLU A 38 7.51 11.20 17.71
C GLU A 38 6.55 12.29 17.23
N GLN A 39 5.61 11.89 16.39
CA GLN A 39 4.53 12.74 15.89
C GLN A 39 3.18 12.09 16.17
N ALA A 40 2.20 12.93 16.49
CA ALA A 40 0.82 12.50 16.60
C ALA A 40 0.33 11.92 15.27
N ARG A 41 -0.59 10.94 15.34
CA ARG A 41 -1.22 10.36 14.16
C ARG A 41 -2.12 11.40 13.49
N THR A 42 -1.92 11.59 12.18
CA THR A 42 -2.82 12.42 11.37
C THR A 42 -4.16 11.70 11.23
N LYS A 43 -5.28 12.39 11.45
CA LYS A 43 -6.62 11.81 11.34
C LYS A 43 -7.26 12.26 10.02
N PRO A 44 -7.79 11.33 9.21
CA PRO A 44 -8.51 11.70 8.00
C PRO A 44 -9.79 12.43 8.35
N ALA A 45 -10.33 13.18 7.38
CA ALA A 45 -11.65 13.78 7.55
C ALA A 45 -12.71 12.68 7.69
N SER A 46 -13.78 12.96 8.42
CA SER A 46 -14.88 12.01 8.56
C SER A 46 -16.21 12.74 8.50
N LEU A 47 -17.21 12.08 7.91
CA LEU A 47 -18.54 12.65 7.69
C LEU A 47 -19.19 13.09 9.02
N ALA A 48 -20.08 14.07 9.06
CA ALA A 48 -20.71 14.45 10.33
C ALA A 48 -21.61 13.31 10.86
N VAL A 49 -21.68 13.13 12.18
CA VAL A 49 -22.42 12.02 12.81
C VAL A 49 -23.87 11.93 12.33
N GLY A 50 -24.57 13.06 12.23
CA GLY A 50 -25.97 13.08 11.75
C GLY A 50 -26.12 12.56 10.32
N GLU A 51 -25.17 12.86 9.44
CA GLU A 51 -25.17 12.41 8.05
C GLU A 51 -24.80 10.92 7.92
N ARG A 52 -23.95 10.41 8.82
CA ARG A 52 -23.63 8.97 8.90
C ARG A 52 -24.86 8.13 9.24
N PHE A 53 -25.72 8.61 10.13
CA PHE A 53 -26.94 7.89 10.52
C PHE A 53 -28.03 7.93 9.44
N ALA A 54 -28.02 8.98 8.63
CA ALA A 54 -29.05 9.21 7.60
C ALA A 54 -28.71 8.57 6.24
N SER A 55 -27.55 7.93 6.08
CA SER A 55 -27.09 7.41 4.79
C SER A 55 -26.16 6.20 4.93
N PHE A 56 -25.87 5.54 3.80
CA PHE A 56 -24.83 4.51 3.68
C PHE A 56 -23.59 5.06 2.95
N ALA A 57 -23.38 6.38 3.00
CA ALA A 57 -22.22 7.02 2.39
C ALA A 57 -20.93 6.63 3.13
N GLU A 58 -19.81 6.78 2.44
CA GLU A 58 -18.49 6.58 3.04
C GLU A 58 -18.27 7.53 4.23
N VAL A 59 -17.81 6.97 5.35
CA VAL A 59 -17.70 7.71 6.63
C VAL A 59 -16.31 8.31 6.81
N GLU A 60 -15.26 7.57 6.48
CA GLU A 60 -13.88 8.05 6.48
C GLU A 60 -13.56 8.60 5.09
N LEU A 61 -13.37 9.92 4.99
CA LEU A 61 -13.25 10.61 3.71
C LEU A 61 -11.82 10.59 3.15
N GLY A 62 -10.94 9.77 3.73
CA GLY A 62 -9.54 9.68 3.36
C GLY A 62 -8.69 10.87 3.81
N TYR A 63 -7.41 10.80 3.47
CA TYR A 63 -6.44 11.88 3.68
C TYR A 63 -6.43 12.81 2.47
N THR A 64 -6.13 14.09 2.73
CA THR A 64 -5.57 14.95 1.67
C THR A 64 -4.16 14.47 1.31
N GLU A 65 -3.63 14.93 0.18
CA GLU A 65 -2.25 14.62 -0.22
C GLU A 65 -1.25 14.98 0.88
N ASP A 66 -1.33 16.19 1.43
CA ASP A 66 -0.45 16.65 2.51
C ASP A 66 -0.55 15.77 3.77
N GLN A 67 -1.77 15.40 4.17
CA GLN A 67 -2.00 14.52 5.32
C GLN A 67 -1.42 13.12 5.09
N ALA A 68 -1.52 12.61 3.86
CA ALA A 68 -0.99 11.31 3.49
C ALA A 68 0.54 11.31 3.54
N VAL A 69 1.18 12.38 3.04
CA VAL A 69 2.63 12.57 3.13
C VAL A 69 3.07 12.65 4.59
N GLU A 70 2.39 13.46 5.41
CA GLU A 70 2.70 13.62 6.83
C GLU A 70 2.62 12.28 7.57
N GLU A 71 1.53 11.51 7.38
CA GLU A 71 1.38 10.20 8.03
C GLU A 71 2.39 9.17 7.50
N ALA A 72 2.73 9.19 6.21
CA ALA A 72 3.71 8.29 5.62
C ALA A 72 5.14 8.56 6.13
N CYS A 73 5.49 9.84 6.35
CA CYS A 73 6.78 10.26 6.90
C CYS A 73 7.03 9.76 8.33
N ARG A 74 5.98 9.40 9.08
CA ARG A 74 6.09 8.80 10.43
C ARG A 74 6.64 7.38 10.40
N CYS A 75 6.70 6.72 9.24
CA CYS A 75 7.23 5.36 9.13
C CYS A 75 8.76 5.31 9.28
N LEU A 76 9.25 4.53 10.24
CA LEU A 76 10.69 4.32 10.47
C LEU A 76 11.37 3.35 9.49
N ARG A 77 10.63 2.82 8.48
CA ARG A 77 11.14 1.86 7.47
C ARG A 77 11.98 0.71 8.05
N CYS A 78 11.49 0.09 9.13
CA CYS A 78 12.16 -1.04 9.79
C CYS A 78 12.32 -2.30 8.92
N ASP A 79 11.70 -2.31 7.72
CA ASP A 79 11.85 -3.31 6.67
C ASP A 79 13.15 -3.17 5.87
N VAL A 80 13.77 -1.98 5.88
CA VAL A 80 15.07 -1.71 5.25
C VAL A 80 16.14 -2.01 6.27
N ARG A 81 16.96 -3.02 5.99
CA ARG A 81 18.14 -3.38 6.78
C ARG A 81 19.37 -3.17 5.91
N GLU A 82 20.47 -2.73 6.53
CA GLU A 82 21.79 -2.77 5.89
C GLU A 82 22.21 -4.22 5.57
#